data_AF-B5HJM4-F1
#
_entry.id   AF-B5HJM4-F1
#
_cell.length_a   1.000
_cell.length_b   1.000
_cell.length_c   1.000
_cell.angle_alpha   90.00
_cell.angle_beta   90.00
_cell.angle_gamma   90.00
#
_symmetry.space_group_name_H-M   'P 1'
#
loop_
_entity.id
_entity.type
_entity.pdbx_description
1 polymer ?
#
loop_
_entity_poly.entity_id
_entity_poly.type
_entity_poly.pdbx_seq_one_letter_code
_entity_poly.pdbx_strand_id
1 'polypeptide(L)'
;MPLHPEGAFTSGPLFQLVGLAAARGGDPLEWQVLRMARVLRTEHWDPTWRHPLQPLASQLDHLALTFDEDFFRSCPKDAQETWLAAASATDDTVSGFMTGLAALLRLADRQGSTGHGDVPLAKWEAAARFPLLRDLDTWAYDEEYDSFESAFQGRIDGEHPYCDREVVPFVAQASEALALCAACEHFRRDFLGFDTSVTPAALALVVDLGYAHMVGHHR
;
A
#
# COMPACT_ATOMS: atom_id res chain seq x y z
N MET A 1 8.37 26.11 -1.09
CA MET A 1 9.29 25.10 -1.65
C MET A 1 8.97 24.96 -3.12
N PRO A 2 9.89 25.23 -4.05
CA PRO A 2 9.68 24.82 -5.43
C PRO A 2 9.55 23.30 -5.44
N LEU A 3 8.43 22.78 -5.95
CA LEU A 3 8.29 21.36 -6.25
C LEU A 3 9.34 21.06 -7.32
N HIS A 4 10.44 20.39 -6.96
CA HIS A 4 11.37 19.90 -7.96
C HIS A 4 10.61 18.91 -8.84
N PRO A 5 10.54 19.12 -10.17
CA PRO A 5 9.83 18.22 -11.07
C PRO A 5 10.36 16.78 -11.02
N GLU A 6 11.58 16.59 -10.50
CA GLU A 6 12.21 15.30 -10.17
C GLU A 6 11.38 14.42 -9.23
N GLY A 7 10.51 15.00 -8.39
CA GLY A 7 9.67 14.24 -7.46
C GLY A 7 8.79 13.21 -8.16
N ALA A 8 8.34 13.50 -9.38
CA ALA A 8 7.56 12.59 -10.21
C ALA A 8 8.36 11.38 -10.73
N PHE A 9 9.69 11.51 -10.80
CA PHE A 9 10.59 10.46 -11.28
C PHE A 9 11.19 9.62 -10.15
N THR A 10 11.04 10.04 -8.90
CA THR A 10 11.82 9.51 -7.77
C THR A 10 10.96 9.00 -6.61
N SER A 11 9.66 9.32 -6.59
CA SER A 11 8.80 9.03 -5.45
C SER A 11 7.32 8.90 -5.80
N GLY A 12 6.52 8.43 -4.83
CA GLY A 12 5.07 8.34 -4.93
C GLY A 12 4.56 7.10 -5.68
N PRO A 13 3.23 7.01 -5.88
CA PRO A 13 2.59 5.81 -6.43
C PRO A 13 3.02 5.48 -7.86
N LEU A 14 3.33 6.49 -8.68
CA LEU A 14 3.85 6.28 -10.03
C LEU A 14 5.22 5.62 -10.00
N PHE A 15 6.16 6.16 -9.23
CA PHE A 15 7.50 5.58 -9.12
C PHE A 15 7.47 4.18 -8.49
N GLN A 16 6.54 3.91 -7.57
CA GLN A 16 6.30 2.56 -7.07
C GLN A 16 5.89 1.58 -8.19
N LEU A 17 4.98 1.98 -9.09
CA LEU A 17 4.59 1.15 -10.24
C LEU A 17 5.76 0.93 -11.21
N VAL A 18 6.60 1.94 -11.42
CA VAL A 18 7.82 1.84 -12.25
C VAL A 18 8.78 0.83 -11.61
N GLY A 19 9.01 0.91 -10.30
CA GLY A 19 9.84 -0.05 -9.56
C GLY A 19 9.31 -1.48 -9.66
N LEU A 20 7.98 -1.66 -9.60
CA LEU A 20 7.35 -2.97 -9.77
C LEU A 20 7.48 -3.49 -11.20
N ALA A 21 7.38 -2.63 -12.21
CA ALA A 21 7.61 -2.99 -13.62
C ALA A 21 9.08 -3.35 -13.89
N ALA A 22 10.02 -2.67 -13.24
CA ALA A 22 11.46 -2.93 -13.35
C ALA A 22 11.88 -4.23 -12.67
N ALA A 23 11.13 -4.72 -11.68
CA ALA A 23 11.46 -5.91 -10.92
C ALA A 23 11.33 -7.18 -11.78
N ARG A 24 12.45 -7.90 -11.96
CA ARG A 24 12.47 -9.16 -12.74
C ARG A 24 11.68 -10.25 -12.04
N GLY A 25 10.81 -10.95 -12.78
CA GLY A 25 10.03 -12.08 -12.27
C GLY A 25 8.86 -11.68 -11.35
N GLY A 26 8.48 -10.40 -11.35
CA GLY A 26 7.26 -9.93 -10.69
C GLY A 26 5.99 -10.32 -11.43
N ASP A 27 4.85 -10.15 -10.77
CA ASP A 27 3.53 -10.30 -11.41
C ASP A 27 3.33 -9.28 -12.54
N PRO A 28 2.43 -9.56 -13.50
CA PRO A 28 2.12 -8.64 -14.60
C PRO A 28 1.81 -7.22 -14.15
N LEU A 29 2.25 -6.22 -14.91
CA LEU A 29 2.07 -4.80 -14.59
C LEU A 29 0.59 -4.43 -14.46
N GLU A 30 -0.29 -5.06 -15.24
CA GLU A 30 -1.73 -4.91 -15.16
C GLU A 30 -2.24 -5.27 -13.76
N TRP A 31 -1.72 -6.35 -13.17
CA TRP A 31 -2.07 -6.74 -11.80
C TRP A 31 -1.56 -5.72 -10.79
N GLN A 32 -0.36 -5.19 -10.99
CA GLN A 32 0.18 -4.14 -10.11
C GLN A 32 -0.66 -2.86 -10.14
N VAL A 33 -1.15 -2.47 -11.32
CA VAL A 33 -2.08 -1.34 -11.46
C VAL A 33 -3.39 -1.61 -10.74
N LEU A 34 -3.98 -2.81 -10.88
CA LEU A 34 -5.22 -3.17 -10.18
C LEU A 34 -5.04 -3.22 -8.66
N ARG A 35 -3.89 -3.69 -8.17
CA ARG A 35 -3.53 -3.64 -6.76
C ARG A 35 -3.36 -2.21 -6.27
N MET A 36 -2.67 -1.37 -7.02
CA MET A 36 -2.51 0.06 -6.71
C MET A 36 -3.87 0.75 -6.61
N ALA A 37 -4.82 0.43 -7.50
CA ALA A 37 -6.19 0.92 -7.42
C ALA A 37 -6.90 0.60 -6.08
N ARG A 38 -6.63 -0.59 -5.51
CA ARG A 38 -7.16 -0.97 -4.20
C ARG A 38 -6.52 -0.21 -3.05
N VAL A 39 -5.25 0.16 -3.18
CA VAL A 39 -4.54 0.98 -2.18
C VAL A 39 -5.02 2.43 -2.23
N LEU A 40 -5.13 3.02 -3.43
CA LEU A 40 -5.37 4.46 -3.62
C LEU A 40 -6.82 4.91 -3.35
N ARG A 41 -7.64 4.08 -2.70
CA ARG A 41 -9.05 4.39 -2.44
C ARG A 41 -9.18 5.69 -1.65
N THR A 42 -10.24 6.44 -1.93
CA THR A 42 -10.52 7.77 -1.33
C THR A 42 -10.65 7.76 0.20
N GLU A 43 -10.78 6.58 0.80
CA GLU A 43 -10.89 6.35 2.24
C GLU A 43 -9.58 5.85 2.90
N HIS A 44 -8.47 5.77 2.15
CA HIS A 44 -7.17 5.40 2.70
C HIS A 44 -6.77 6.34 3.85
N TRP A 45 -6.25 5.82 4.95
CA TRP A 45 -5.99 6.63 6.15
C TRP A 45 -4.88 7.69 5.92
N ASP A 46 -3.88 7.38 5.09
CA ASP A 46 -2.84 8.33 4.65
C ASP A 46 -3.33 9.16 3.44
N PRO A 47 -3.45 10.50 3.55
CA PRO A 47 -3.87 11.38 2.46
C PRO A 47 -2.96 11.35 1.23
N THR A 48 -1.67 11.02 1.40
CA THR A 48 -0.70 10.95 0.28
C THR A 48 -0.99 9.80 -0.69
N TRP A 49 -1.87 8.87 -0.30
CA TRP A 49 -2.33 7.77 -1.14
C TRP A 49 -3.74 7.99 -1.68
N ARG A 50 -4.41 9.11 -1.38
CA ARG A 50 -5.77 9.40 -1.91
C ARG A 50 -5.72 10.02 -3.30
N HIS A 51 -5.10 9.34 -4.25
CA HIS A 51 -5.01 9.80 -5.64
C HIS A 51 -5.84 8.89 -6.56
N PRO A 52 -6.94 9.40 -7.15
CA PRO A 52 -7.65 8.65 -8.18
C PRO A 52 -6.70 8.32 -9.34
N LEU A 53 -6.96 7.20 -10.03
CA LEU A 53 -6.08 6.73 -11.10
C LEU A 53 -6.01 7.71 -12.30
N GLN A 54 -7.11 8.44 -12.58
CA GLN A 54 -7.15 9.39 -13.70
C GLN A 54 -6.15 10.56 -13.59
N PRO A 55 -6.05 11.26 -12.43
CA PRO A 55 -4.96 12.20 -12.19
C PRO A 55 -3.57 11.61 -12.43
N LEU A 56 -3.30 10.39 -11.96
CA LEU A 56 -2.01 9.72 -12.15
C LEU A 56 -1.74 9.42 -13.63
N ALA A 57 -2.75 8.95 -14.36
CA ALA A 57 -2.66 8.73 -15.80
C ALA A 57 -2.41 10.05 -16.57
N SER A 58 -3.09 11.12 -16.18
CA SER A 58 -2.91 12.45 -16.80
C SER A 58 -1.51 13.02 -16.53
N GLN A 59 -0.97 12.77 -15.34
CA GLN A 59 0.40 13.13 -15.00
C GLN A 59 1.41 12.37 -15.86
N LEU A 60 1.23 11.06 -16.07
CA LEU A 60 2.09 10.27 -16.96
C LEU A 60 2.02 10.73 -18.42
N ASP A 61 0.82 11.01 -18.94
CA ASP A 61 0.67 11.57 -20.29
C ASP A 61 1.43 12.89 -20.45
N HIS A 62 1.30 13.78 -19.45
CA HIS A 62 2.03 15.04 -19.47
C HIS A 62 3.53 14.81 -19.47
N LEU A 63 4.03 13.95 -18.57
CA LEU A 63 5.45 13.60 -18.48
C LEU A 63 5.98 12.96 -19.77
N ALA A 64 5.18 12.12 -20.43
CA ALA A 64 5.55 11.50 -21.71
C ALA A 64 5.66 12.54 -22.83
N LEU A 65 4.73 13.50 -22.87
CA LEU A 65 4.71 14.58 -23.87
C LEU A 65 5.83 15.61 -23.66
N THR A 66 6.18 15.89 -22.41
CA THR A 66 7.26 16.82 -22.05
C THR A 66 8.56 16.11 -21.72
N PHE A 67 8.68 14.82 -22.07
CA PHE A 67 9.87 14.04 -21.73
C PHE A 67 11.08 14.64 -22.44
N ASP A 68 12.08 14.99 -21.65
CA ASP A 68 13.33 15.57 -22.11
C ASP A 68 14.48 14.72 -21.57
N GLU A 69 15.33 14.21 -22.48
CA GLU A 69 16.43 13.32 -22.11
C GLU A 69 17.48 14.03 -21.25
N ASP A 70 17.73 15.32 -21.50
CA ASP A 70 18.74 16.07 -20.75
C ASP A 70 18.29 16.30 -19.29
N PHE A 71 17.01 16.62 -19.10
CA PHE A 71 16.39 16.65 -17.78
C PHE A 71 16.40 15.27 -17.11
N PHE A 72 16.03 14.20 -17.83
CA PHE A 72 16.06 12.84 -17.29
C PHE A 72 17.47 12.44 -16.83
N ARG A 73 18.52 12.79 -17.58
CA ARG A 73 19.93 12.57 -17.19
C ARG A 73 20.36 13.36 -15.96
N SER A 74 19.65 14.45 -15.61
CA SER A 74 19.88 15.20 -14.37
C SER A 74 19.21 14.59 -13.13
N CYS A 75 18.27 13.64 -13.31
CA CYS A 75 17.63 12.95 -12.19
C CYS A 75 18.62 12.04 -11.44
N PRO A 76 18.34 11.61 -10.19
CA PRO A 76 19.17 10.62 -9.50
C PRO A 76 19.39 9.34 -10.31
N LYS A 77 20.60 8.77 -10.24
CA LYS A 77 21.00 7.61 -11.06
C LYS A 77 20.08 6.39 -10.85
N ASP A 78 19.74 6.09 -9.61
CA ASP A 78 18.86 4.97 -9.27
C ASP A 78 17.46 5.12 -9.89
N ALA A 79 16.95 6.35 -9.95
CA ALA A 79 15.69 6.64 -10.62
C ALA A 79 15.80 6.41 -12.13
N GLN A 80 16.88 6.90 -12.75
CA GLN A 80 17.12 6.67 -14.19
C GLN A 80 17.17 5.18 -14.51
N GLU A 81 17.95 4.41 -13.75
CA GLU A 81 18.10 2.96 -13.92
C GLU A 81 16.76 2.24 -13.76
N THR A 82 15.95 2.64 -12.79
CA THR A 82 14.63 2.04 -12.55
C THR A 82 13.66 2.29 -13.71
N TRP A 83 13.58 3.52 -14.22
CA TRP A 83 12.74 3.85 -15.37
C TRP A 83 13.19 3.16 -16.66
N LEU A 84 14.51 3.11 -16.90
CA LEU A 84 15.08 2.40 -18.04
C LEU A 84 14.82 0.90 -17.97
N ALA A 85 14.94 0.30 -16.78
CA ALA A 85 14.64 -1.11 -16.57
C ALA A 85 13.15 -1.42 -16.79
N ALA A 86 12.25 -0.57 -16.31
CA ALA A 86 10.82 -0.72 -16.53
C ALA A 86 10.45 -0.63 -18.02
N ALA A 87 10.97 0.37 -18.73
CA ALA A 87 10.74 0.53 -20.16
C ALA A 87 11.32 -0.63 -20.99
N SER A 88 12.52 -1.10 -20.61
CA SER A 88 13.14 -2.26 -21.25
C SER A 88 12.34 -3.55 -21.01
N ALA A 89 11.69 -3.71 -19.86
CA ALA A 89 10.84 -4.87 -19.57
C ALA A 89 9.58 -4.93 -20.45
N THR A 90 9.19 -3.81 -21.06
CA THR A 90 8.07 -3.71 -22.00
C THR A 90 8.52 -3.49 -23.45
N ASP A 91 9.82 -3.67 -23.76
CA ASP A 91 10.41 -3.40 -25.07
C ASP A 91 10.10 -1.99 -25.62
N ASP A 92 10.08 -0.97 -24.75
CA ASP A 92 9.69 0.41 -25.08
C ASP A 92 10.75 1.45 -24.65
N THR A 93 10.57 2.68 -25.11
CA THR A 93 11.22 3.89 -24.61
C THR A 93 10.61 4.31 -23.27
N VAL A 94 11.31 5.17 -22.50
CA VAL A 94 10.78 5.69 -21.22
C VAL A 94 9.45 6.44 -21.42
N SER A 95 9.34 7.28 -22.44
CA SER A 95 8.10 8.01 -22.75
C SER A 95 6.99 7.11 -23.29
N GLY A 96 7.33 6.08 -24.08
CA GLY A 96 6.39 5.06 -24.52
C GLY A 96 5.84 4.24 -23.34
N PHE A 97 6.72 3.81 -22.43
CA PHE A 97 6.32 3.16 -21.18
C PHE A 97 5.39 4.03 -20.34
N MET A 98 5.68 5.33 -20.19
CA MET A 98 4.77 6.27 -19.51
C MET A 98 3.39 6.30 -20.15
N THR A 99 3.32 6.36 -21.48
CA THR A 99 2.07 6.36 -22.25
C THR A 99 1.30 5.05 -22.07
N GLY A 100 2.00 3.91 -22.13
CA GLY A 100 1.42 2.59 -21.90
C GLY A 100 0.87 2.43 -20.48
N LEU A 101 1.64 2.85 -19.47
CA LEU A 101 1.21 2.83 -18.07
C LEU A 101 0.01 3.76 -17.83
N ALA A 102 -0.04 4.94 -18.45
CA ALA A 102 -1.20 5.83 -18.40
C ALA A 102 -2.46 5.16 -18.98
N ALA A 103 -2.32 4.42 -20.09
CA ALA A 103 -3.41 3.66 -20.67
C ALA A 103 -3.91 2.54 -19.74
N LEU A 104 -3.01 1.83 -19.06
CA LEU A 104 -3.36 0.81 -18.06
C LEU A 104 -4.12 1.41 -16.86
N LEU A 105 -3.65 2.54 -16.32
CA LEU A 105 -4.33 3.23 -15.22
C LEU A 105 -5.76 3.63 -15.59
N ARG A 106 -5.98 4.13 -16.81
CA ARG A 106 -7.33 4.46 -17.31
C ARG A 106 -8.20 3.23 -17.50
N LEU A 107 -7.62 2.12 -17.95
CA LEU A 107 -8.36 0.88 -18.13
C LEU A 107 -8.83 0.35 -16.77
N ALA A 108 -7.95 0.32 -15.78
CA ALA A 108 -8.29 -0.07 -14.41
C ALA A 108 -9.36 0.84 -13.80
N ASP A 109 -9.24 2.15 -13.97
CA ASP A 109 -10.24 3.13 -13.52
C ASP A 109 -11.64 2.86 -14.10
N ARG A 110 -11.72 2.51 -15.40
CA ARG A 110 -12.98 2.17 -16.06
C ARG A 110 -13.56 0.81 -15.66
N GLN A 111 -12.70 -0.16 -15.36
CA GLN A 111 -13.12 -1.51 -14.98
C GLN A 111 -13.66 -1.59 -13.55
N GLY A 112 -13.27 -0.65 -12.68
CA GLY A 112 -13.69 -0.62 -11.28
C GLY A 112 -12.84 -1.52 -10.39
N SER A 113 -13.29 -1.73 -9.15
CA SER A 113 -12.52 -2.49 -8.16
C SER A 113 -12.46 -3.98 -8.50
N THR A 114 -11.24 -4.52 -8.58
CA THR A 114 -11.00 -5.95 -8.79
C THR A 114 -10.89 -6.67 -7.45
N GLY A 115 -11.61 -7.78 -7.28
CA GLY A 115 -11.58 -8.59 -6.07
C GLY A 115 -10.27 -9.37 -5.88
N HIS A 116 -10.01 -9.81 -4.65
CA HIS A 116 -8.82 -10.64 -4.34
C HIS A 116 -8.91 -12.07 -4.91
N GLY A 117 -10.08 -12.50 -5.40
CA GLY A 117 -10.23 -13.76 -6.14
C GLY A 117 -9.71 -13.69 -7.58
N ASP A 118 -9.71 -12.50 -8.19
CA ASP A 118 -9.27 -12.31 -9.57
C ASP A 118 -7.80 -11.86 -9.64
N VAL A 119 -7.40 -10.95 -8.74
CA VAL A 119 -6.02 -10.47 -8.61
C VAL A 119 -5.57 -10.67 -7.16
N PRO A 120 -4.70 -11.68 -6.90
CA PRO A 120 -4.20 -12.02 -5.57
C PRO A 120 -3.56 -10.82 -4.85
N LEU A 121 -3.65 -10.83 -3.52
CA LEU A 121 -3.04 -9.81 -2.67
C LEU A 121 -1.51 -9.92 -2.75
N ALA A 122 -0.83 -8.82 -3.08
CA ALA A 122 0.63 -8.78 -3.03
C ALA A 122 1.14 -8.37 -1.64
N LYS A 123 2.35 -8.80 -1.27
CA LYS A 123 2.99 -8.38 -0.01
C LYS A 123 3.13 -6.86 0.11
N TRP A 124 3.51 -6.18 -0.97
CA TRP A 124 3.62 -4.72 -0.97
C TRP A 124 2.25 -4.05 -0.82
N GLU A 125 1.19 -4.64 -1.40
CA GLU A 125 -0.18 -4.12 -1.28
C GLU A 125 -0.64 -4.24 0.18
N ALA A 126 -0.41 -5.39 0.81
CA ALA A 126 -0.69 -5.61 2.22
C ALA A 126 0.07 -4.61 3.11
N ALA A 127 1.36 -4.41 2.86
CA ALA A 127 2.17 -3.44 3.60
C ALA A 127 1.68 -2.00 3.45
N ALA A 128 1.20 -1.62 2.25
CA ALA A 128 0.69 -0.29 2.00
C ALA A 128 -0.68 -0.06 2.65
N ARG A 129 -1.58 -1.06 2.60
CA ARG A 129 -2.94 -0.95 3.16
C ARG A 129 -3.01 -1.13 4.67
N PHE A 130 -2.21 -2.05 5.20
CA PHE A 130 -2.22 -2.45 6.61
C PHE A 130 -0.86 -2.25 7.29
N PRO A 131 -0.23 -1.07 7.20
CA PRO A 131 1.13 -0.88 7.70
C PRO A 131 1.24 -1.02 9.22
N LEU A 132 0.16 -0.76 9.96
CA LEU A 132 0.15 -0.89 11.42
C LEU A 132 0.03 -2.35 11.87
N LEU A 133 -0.44 -3.24 10.98
CA LEU A 133 -0.55 -4.67 11.28
C LEU A 133 0.71 -5.44 10.94
N ARG A 134 1.74 -4.79 10.39
CA ARG A 134 3.02 -5.44 10.11
C ARG A 134 3.74 -5.72 11.43
N ASP A 135 4.31 -6.90 11.52
CA ASP A 135 5.09 -7.36 12.67
C ASP A 135 4.26 -7.38 13.95
N LEU A 136 2.97 -7.78 13.84
CA LEU A 136 1.98 -7.67 14.91
C LEU A 136 2.41 -8.38 16.21
N ASP A 137 3.15 -9.47 16.08
CA ASP A 137 3.66 -10.25 17.20
C ASP A 137 4.98 -9.75 17.80
N THR A 138 5.70 -8.84 17.14
CA THR A 138 7.01 -8.40 17.64
C THR A 138 6.93 -7.75 19.02
N TRP A 139 5.82 -7.09 19.35
CA TRP A 139 5.60 -6.51 20.68
C TRP A 139 5.25 -7.55 21.76
N ALA A 140 4.76 -8.73 21.36
CA ALA A 140 4.35 -9.77 22.30
C ALA A 140 5.51 -10.66 22.77
N TYR A 141 6.68 -10.57 22.14
CA TYR A 141 7.81 -11.46 22.39
C TYR A 141 9.01 -10.82 23.12
N ASP A 142 8.93 -9.55 23.55
CA ASP A 142 10.00 -8.85 24.30
C ASP A 142 10.13 -9.28 25.78
N GLU A 143 9.73 -10.52 26.12
CA GLU A 143 9.75 -11.13 27.48
C GLU A 143 8.95 -10.38 28.57
N GLU A 144 8.39 -9.20 28.28
CA GLU A 144 7.60 -8.39 29.22
C GLU A 144 6.16 -8.93 29.45
N TYR A 145 5.62 -9.66 28.47
CA TYR A 145 4.22 -10.10 28.46
C TYR A 145 4.07 -11.61 28.23
N ASP A 146 3.18 -12.23 29.00
CA ASP A 146 2.92 -13.69 28.95
C ASP A 146 2.05 -14.12 27.74
N SER A 147 1.43 -13.16 27.05
CA SER A 147 0.53 -13.40 25.92
C SER A 147 0.42 -12.19 24.99
N PHE A 148 -0.01 -12.44 23.75
CA PHE A 148 -0.37 -11.39 22.79
C PHE A 148 -1.46 -10.45 23.35
N GLU A 149 -2.45 -11.01 24.07
CA GLU A 149 -3.53 -10.22 24.68
C GLU A 149 -2.98 -9.22 25.69
N SER A 150 -2.15 -9.69 26.63
CA SER A 150 -1.53 -8.82 27.63
C SER A 150 -0.60 -7.79 27.01
N ALA A 151 0.14 -8.15 25.95
CA ALA A 151 1.01 -7.23 25.24
C ALA A 151 0.23 -6.11 24.56
N PHE A 152 -0.87 -6.45 23.88
CA PHE A 152 -1.69 -5.45 23.21
C PHE A 152 -2.45 -4.56 24.21
N GLN A 153 -2.91 -5.11 25.34
CA GLN A 153 -3.49 -4.31 26.41
C GLN A 153 -2.46 -3.33 27.01
N GLY A 154 -1.24 -3.80 27.29
CA GLY A 154 -0.15 -2.95 27.77
C GLY A 154 0.19 -1.82 26.80
N ARG A 155 0.18 -2.11 25.48
CA ARG A 155 0.30 -1.08 24.44
C ARG A 155 -0.79 -0.03 24.57
N ILE A 156 -2.06 -0.43 24.58
CA ILE A 156 -3.19 0.48 24.70
C ILE A 156 -3.04 1.41 25.93
N ASP A 157 -2.72 0.83 27.08
CA ASP A 157 -2.58 1.57 28.34
C ASP A 157 -1.39 2.54 28.30
N GLY A 158 -0.32 2.17 27.58
CA GLY A 158 0.88 2.98 27.38
C GLY A 158 0.68 4.19 26.46
N GLU A 159 -0.31 4.18 25.57
CA GLU A 159 -0.55 5.30 24.63
C GLU A 159 -1.25 6.51 25.28
N HIS A 160 -1.66 6.41 26.56
CA HIS A 160 -2.27 7.55 27.25
C HIS A 160 -1.30 8.76 27.33
N PRO A 161 -1.80 9.99 27.08
CA PRO A 161 -3.20 10.38 26.89
C PRO A 161 -3.68 10.40 25.42
N TYR A 162 -2.90 9.90 24.47
CA TYR A 162 -3.15 9.96 23.03
C TYR A 162 -3.68 8.66 22.43
N CYS A 163 -4.20 7.75 23.27
CA CYS A 163 -4.71 6.46 22.84
C CYS A 163 -5.82 6.57 21.78
N ASP A 164 -6.60 7.65 21.75
CA ASP A 164 -7.57 7.92 20.68
C ASP A 164 -6.93 8.09 19.30
N ARG A 165 -5.72 8.65 19.24
CA ARG A 165 -4.97 8.86 18.00
C ARG A 165 -4.18 7.64 17.58
N GLU A 166 -3.67 6.89 18.55
CA GLU A 166 -2.77 5.77 18.30
C GLU A 166 -3.51 4.42 18.16
N VAL A 167 -4.56 4.19 18.95
CA VAL A 167 -5.31 2.91 18.95
C VAL A 167 -6.36 2.86 17.83
N VAL A 168 -7.05 3.97 17.55
CA VAL A 168 -8.14 3.99 16.54
C VAL A 168 -7.67 3.58 15.14
N PRO A 169 -6.54 4.08 14.60
CA PRO A 169 -6.06 3.64 13.28
C PRO A 169 -5.73 2.14 13.25
N PHE A 170 -5.21 1.62 14.36
CA PHE A 170 -4.86 0.21 14.51
C PHE A 170 -6.11 -0.68 14.46
N VAL A 171 -7.13 -0.33 15.25
CA VAL A 171 -8.44 -1.01 15.27
C VAL A 171 -9.14 -0.92 13.92
N ALA A 172 -9.06 0.23 13.24
CA ALA A 172 -9.65 0.41 11.91
C ALA A 172 -9.02 -0.54 10.87
N GLN A 173 -7.69 -0.60 10.82
CA GLN A 173 -6.97 -1.51 9.92
C GLN A 173 -7.28 -2.98 10.27
N ALA A 174 -7.27 -3.35 11.55
CA ALA A 174 -7.56 -4.71 11.99
C ALA A 174 -9.00 -5.13 11.64
N SER A 175 -9.97 -4.22 11.81
CA SER A 175 -11.37 -4.44 11.46
C SER A 175 -11.56 -4.66 9.96
N GLU A 176 -10.92 -3.84 9.12
CA GLU A 176 -10.97 -4.01 7.66
C GLU A 176 -10.34 -5.34 7.24
N ALA A 177 -9.15 -5.65 7.73
CA ALA A 177 -8.45 -6.90 7.42
C ALA A 177 -9.27 -8.13 7.86
N LEU A 178 -9.87 -8.08 9.05
CA LEU A 178 -10.73 -9.16 9.56
C LEU A 178 -11.96 -9.37 8.67
N ALA A 179 -12.63 -8.27 8.27
CA ALA A 179 -13.77 -8.33 7.37
C ALA A 179 -13.39 -8.93 5.99
N LEU A 180 -12.23 -8.56 5.45
CA LEU A 180 -11.73 -9.10 4.18
C LEU A 180 -11.36 -10.58 4.28
N CYS A 181 -10.73 -11.00 5.39
CA CYS A 181 -10.46 -12.41 5.68
C CYS A 181 -11.75 -13.24 5.73
N ALA A 182 -12.82 -12.71 6.31
CA ALA A 182 -14.13 -13.37 6.35
C ALA A 182 -14.82 -13.41 4.98
N ALA A 183 -14.66 -12.35 4.17
CA ALA A 183 -15.31 -12.22 2.87
C ALA A 183 -14.61 -12.99 1.74
N CYS A 184 -13.30 -13.22 1.84
CA CYS A 184 -12.52 -13.82 0.74
C CYS A 184 -11.39 -14.72 1.24
N GLU A 185 -11.53 -16.02 0.95
CA GLU A 185 -10.52 -17.03 1.31
C GLU A 185 -9.16 -16.79 0.64
N HIS A 186 -9.14 -16.29 -0.60
CA HIS A 186 -7.90 -15.93 -1.31
C HIS A 186 -7.16 -14.81 -0.56
N PHE A 187 -7.87 -13.77 -0.14
CA PHE A 187 -7.31 -12.70 0.70
C PHE A 187 -6.73 -13.27 1.99
N ARG A 188 -7.51 -14.09 2.72
CA ARG A 188 -7.07 -14.69 4.00
C ARG A 188 -5.76 -15.47 3.85
N ARG A 189 -5.68 -16.33 2.83
CA ARG A 189 -4.48 -17.12 2.54
C ARG A 189 -3.28 -16.23 2.22
N ASP A 190 -3.46 -15.27 1.33
CA ASP A 190 -2.36 -14.42 0.87
C ASP A 190 -1.89 -13.46 1.98
N PHE A 191 -2.80 -12.98 2.82
CA PHE A 191 -2.51 -12.11 3.96
C PHE A 191 -1.73 -12.82 5.08
N LEU A 192 -2.03 -14.10 5.35
CA LEU A 192 -1.20 -14.94 6.23
C LEU A 192 0.22 -15.16 5.67
N GLY A 193 0.40 -15.09 4.35
CA GLY A 193 1.71 -15.14 3.69
C GLY A 193 2.47 -13.81 3.73
N PHE A 194 1.78 -12.69 4.03
CA PHE A 194 2.40 -11.40 4.29
C PHE A 194 3.03 -11.37 5.68
N ASP A 195 2.27 -11.77 6.70
CA ASP A 195 2.72 -11.87 8.08
C ASP A 195 1.95 -12.99 8.80
N THR A 196 2.67 -13.97 9.33
CA THR A 196 2.09 -15.14 9.99
C THR A 196 1.43 -14.81 11.33
N SER A 197 1.78 -13.69 11.94
CA SER A 197 1.18 -13.21 13.19
C SER A 197 -0.23 -12.65 13.00
N VAL A 198 -0.56 -12.20 11.79
CA VAL A 198 -1.81 -11.50 11.48
C VAL A 198 -2.94 -12.49 11.16
N THR A 199 -3.23 -13.35 12.13
CA THR A 199 -4.32 -14.33 12.03
C THR A 199 -5.68 -13.68 12.28
N PRO A 200 -6.79 -14.24 11.76
CA PRO A 200 -8.13 -13.75 12.09
C PRO A 200 -8.42 -13.69 13.60
N ALA A 201 -7.83 -14.59 14.39
CA ALA A 201 -7.96 -14.57 15.85
C ALA A 201 -7.20 -13.39 16.47
N ALA A 202 -5.96 -13.13 16.03
CA ALA A 202 -5.19 -11.97 16.49
C ALA A 202 -5.87 -10.65 16.10
N LEU A 203 -6.38 -10.55 14.87
CA LEU A 203 -7.14 -9.40 14.40
C LEU A 203 -8.40 -9.16 15.24
N ALA A 204 -9.17 -10.21 15.53
CA ALA A 204 -10.36 -10.11 16.38
C ALA A 204 -10.02 -9.60 17.78
N LEU A 205 -8.92 -10.10 18.37
CA LEU A 205 -8.47 -9.67 19.68
C LEU A 205 -8.11 -8.18 19.71
N VAL A 206 -7.36 -7.71 18.71
CA VAL A 206 -7.02 -6.29 18.54
C VAL A 206 -8.28 -5.42 18.47
N VAL A 207 -9.25 -5.86 17.68
CA VAL A 207 -10.54 -5.18 17.50
C VAL A 207 -11.29 -5.11 18.83
N ASP A 208 -11.45 -6.25 19.51
CA ASP A 208 -12.24 -6.34 20.75
C ASP A 208 -11.63 -5.50 21.88
N LEU A 209 -10.31 -5.63 22.12
CA LEU A 209 -9.63 -4.86 23.17
C LEU A 209 -9.64 -3.35 22.87
N GLY A 210 -9.34 -2.97 21.63
CA GLY A 210 -9.32 -1.57 21.24
C GLY A 210 -10.71 -0.92 21.34
N TYR A 211 -11.77 -1.59 20.87
CA TYR A 211 -13.14 -1.10 21.03
C TYR A 211 -13.56 -1.00 22.51
N ALA A 212 -13.25 -2.02 23.32
CA ALA A 212 -13.56 -2.01 24.74
C ALA A 212 -12.89 -0.82 25.47
N HIS A 213 -11.62 -0.56 25.16
CA HIS A 213 -10.89 0.59 25.71
C HIS A 213 -11.52 1.92 25.30
N MET A 214 -11.78 2.13 24.01
CA MET A 214 -12.37 3.39 23.51
C MET A 214 -13.74 3.66 24.14
N VAL A 215 -14.54 2.61 24.34
CA VAL A 215 -15.84 2.68 25.03
C VAL A 215 -15.68 3.04 26.51
N GLY A 216 -14.64 2.56 27.18
CA GLY A 216 -14.39 2.82 28.60
C GLY A 216 -13.85 4.22 28.89
N HIS A 217 -13.05 4.79 27.99
CA HIS A 217 -12.27 6.01 28.25
C HIS A 217 -12.69 7.26 27.44
N HIS A 218 -13.43 7.12 26.33
CA HIS A 218 -13.68 8.22 25.37
C HIS A 218 -15.17 8.41 24.99
N ARG A 219 -16.11 8.03 25.86
CA ARG A 219 -17.55 8.26 25.65
C ARG A 219 -17.99 9.69 25.94
#